data_AF-A0A1V5JPM2-F1
#
_entry.id   AF-A0A1V5JPM2-F1
#
_cell.length_a   1.000
_cell.length_b   1.000
_cell.length_c   1.000
_cell.angle_alpha   90.00
_cell.angle_beta   90.00
_cell.angle_gamma   90.00
#
_symmetry.space_group_name_H-M   'P 1'
#
loop_
_entity.id
_entity.type
_entity.pdbx_description
1 polymer ?
#
loop_
_entity_poly.entity_id
_entity_poly.type
_entity_poly.pdbx_seq_one_letter_code
_entity_poly.pdbx_strand_id
1 'polypeptide(L)'
;MFTDSIPNKADTKFFLDIGPEITWVQQGHNAFTDLNGIAKVGYTATWWSNRFADDLVNQRAGAVRGGSPRGKPAEMTSMFGWNKGRQDAYYPRMTNEQHPVSYWRFLCESAITGDFYCGIGRVGADYWPAVKNREGRRVGWVNERFVEVSGYLHSLHSYLLEPQEKQQVAMSRLPNLEEGILESEARIVIEDALVNQKLAEKDPALAKRAKELLDERLMYMYKGLNNQVFGGWGVSAWRFQAGPSGHAWLLQTEHAKRTAELYKLAGEVEKALGK
;
A
#
# COMPACT_ATOMS: atom_id res chain seq x y z
N MET A 1 -19.23 -22.68 -4.14
CA MET A 1 -17.77 -22.73 -4.45
C MET A 1 -17.24 -21.32 -4.30
N PHE A 2 -16.35 -21.11 -3.32
CA PHE A 2 -15.71 -19.82 -3.10
C PHE A 2 -14.54 -19.70 -4.07
N THR A 3 -14.60 -18.72 -4.97
CA THR A 3 -13.41 -18.28 -5.71
C THR A 3 -12.61 -17.32 -4.82
N ASP A 4 -11.36 -17.03 -5.18
CA ASP A 4 -10.52 -16.02 -4.54
C ASP A 4 -10.91 -14.56 -4.89
N SER A 5 -12.09 -14.39 -5.50
CA SER A 5 -12.60 -13.13 -6.03
C SER A 5 -14.00 -12.80 -5.48
N ILE A 6 -15.04 -13.57 -5.85
CA ILE A 6 -16.43 -13.30 -5.45
C ILE A 6 -17.14 -14.62 -5.09
N PRO A 7 -17.87 -14.71 -3.96
CA PRO A 7 -18.80 -15.81 -3.71
C PRO A 7 -19.94 -15.80 -4.73
N ASN A 8 -20.52 -16.97 -5.02
CA ASN A 8 -21.70 -17.00 -5.91
C ASN A 8 -22.93 -16.36 -5.23
N LYS A 9 -23.94 -16.06 -6.04
CA LYS A 9 -25.16 -15.39 -5.58
C LYS A 9 -25.95 -16.20 -4.55
N ALA A 10 -25.94 -17.53 -4.63
CA ALA A 10 -26.65 -18.40 -3.68
C ALA A 10 -26.00 -18.34 -2.29
N ASP A 11 -24.67 -18.45 -2.22
CA ASP A 11 -23.91 -18.32 -0.97
C ASP A 11 -24.07 -16.90 -0.38
N THR A 12 -24.02 -15.87 -1.23
CA THR A 12 -24.25 -14.48 -0.81
C THR A 12 -25.65 -14.31 -0.19
N LYS A 13 -26.68 -14.86 -0.85
CA LYS A 13 -28.07 -14.81 -0.36
C LYS A 13 -28.23 -15.54 0.96
N PHE A 14 -27.64 -16.73 1.11
CA PHE A 14 -27.70 -17.48 2.36
C PHE A 14 -27.22 -16.65 3.56
N PHE A 15 -26.05 -16.02 3.44
CA PHE A 15 -25.51 -15.18 4.52
C PHE A 15 -26.32 -13.91 4.78
N LEU A 16 -26.91 -13.31 3.74
CA LEU A 16 -27.86 -12.19 3.92
C LEU A 16 -29.13 -12.62 4.65
N ASP A 17 -29.64 -13.82 4.38
CA ASP A 17 -30.88 -14.30 5.00
C ASP A 17 -30.69 -14.59 6.50
N ILE A 18 -29.50 -15.06 6.91
CA ILE A 18 -29.20 -15.37 8.32
C ILE A 18 -28.58 -14.20 9.10
N GLY A 19 -28.11 -13.17 8.41
CA GLY A 19 -27.40 -12.03 9.01
C GLY A 19 -27.52 -10.76 8.17
N PRO A 20 -28.73 -10.22 7.97
CA PRO A 20 -28.98 -9.09 7.06
C PRO A 20 -28.29 -7.78 7.50
N GLU A 21 -28.01 -7.64 8.79
CA GLU A 21 -27.32 -6.47 9.37
C GLU A 21 -25.78 -6.58 9.24
N ILE A 22 -25.25 -7.75 8.89
CA ILE A 22 -23.80 -7.95 8.80
C ILE A 22 -23.28 -7.32 7.51
N THR A 23 -22.41 -6.33 7.69
CA THR A 23 -21.73 -5.69 6.57
C THR A 23 -20.61 -6.58 6.04
N TRP A 24 -20.61 -6.81 4.73
CA TRP A 24 -19.58 -7.62 4.10
C TRP A 24 -18.24 -6.90 4.05
N VAL A 25 -17.17 -7.67 4.26
CA VAL A 25 -15.79 -7.24 4.03
C VAL A 25 -15.18 -8.05 2.90
N GLN A 26 -14.51 -7.38 1.97
CA GLN A 26 -13.84 -8.00 0.85
C GLN A 26 -12.34 -8.01 1.10
N GLN A 27 -11.72 -9.18 0.95
CA GLN A 27 -10.29 -9.38 1.18
C GLN A 27 -9.75 -10.35 0.12
N GLY A 28 -9.37 -9.82 -1.05
CA GLY A 28 -9.07 -10.66 -2.21
C GLY A 28 -8.44 -9.93 -3.38
N HIS A 29 -8.52 -10.51 -4.58
CA HIS A 29 -7.87 -9.94 -5.77
C HIS A 29 -8.54 -8.65 -6.25
N ASN A 30 -9.86 -8.56 -6.16
CA ASN A 30 -10.60 -7.51 -6.83
C ASN A 30 -11.23 -6.51 -5.85
N ALA A 31 -11.53 -5.30 -6.29
CA ALA A 31 -12.30 -4.32 -5.54
C ALA A 31 -13.76 -4.40 -5.93
N PHE A 32 -14.64 -4.56 -4.94
CA PHE A 32 -16.08 -4.60 -5.14
C PHE A 32 -16.79 -3.69 -4.16
N THR A 33 -17.83 -3.02 -4.62
CA THR A 33 -18.73 -2.21 -3.80
C THR A 33 -20.01 -2.96 -3.44
N ASP A 34 -20.34 -4.00 -4.20
CA ASP A 34 -21.42 -4.95 -3.93
C ASP A 34 -21.04 -6.38 -4.31
N LEU A 35 -21.75 -7.36 -3.75
CA LEU A 35 -21.67 -8.76 -4.12
C LEU A 35 -22.95 -9.16 -4.86
N ASN A 36 -22.79 -9.50 -6.14
CA ASN A 36 -23.87 -10.02 -6.99
C ASN A 36 -25.12 -9.09 -7.08
N GLY A 37 -24.96 -7.79 -6.83
CA GLY A 37 -26.04 -6.80 -6.78
C GLY A 37 -27.00 -6.95 -5.59
N ILE A 38 -26.69 -7.79 -4.60
CA ILE A 38 -27.62 -8.12 -3.50
C ILE A 38 -27.06 -7.82 -2.09
N ALA A 39 -25.74 -7.72 -1.93
CA ALA A 39 -25.12 -7.33 -0.66
C ALA A 39 -24.17 -6.16 -0.87
N LYS A 40 -24.18 -5.17 0.02
CA LYS A 40 -23.15 -4.11 0.02
C LYS A 40 -21.88 -4.59 0.70
N VAL A 41 -20.73 -4.22 0.13
CA VAL A 41 -19.40 -4.40 0.75
C VAL A 41 -19.05 -3.10 1.46
N GLY A 42 -18.89 -3.13 2.79
CA GLY A 42 -18.56 -1.93 3.57
C GLY A 42 -17.07 -1.59 3.61
N TYR A 43 -16.21 -2.59 3.45
CA TYR A 43 -14.75 -2.42 3.49
C TYR A 43 -14.06 -3.40 2.55
N THR A 44 -13.07 -2.91 1.83
CA THR A 44 -12.24 -3.67 0.90
C THR A 44 -10.77 -3.54 1.30
N ALA A 45 -10.09 -4.67 1.44
CA ALA A 45 -8.64 -4.75 1.53
C ALA A 45 -8.11 -5.62 0.37
N THR A 46 -7.58 -4.98 -0.68
CA THR A 46 -7.23 -5.63 -1.94
C THR A 46 -5.84 -5.21 -2.43
N TRP A 47 -5.29 -5.95 -3.38
CA TRP A 47 -3.93 -5.75 -3.88
C TRP A 47 -3.83 -5.47 -5.39
N TRP A 48 -4.90 -5.74 -6.15
CA TRP A 48 -4.87 -5.76 -7.63
C TRP A 48 -5.69 -4.64 -8.29
N SER A 49 -6.73 -4.13 -7.65
CA SER A 49 -7.75 -3.33 -8.35
C SER A 49 -7.51 -1.83 -8.46
N ASN A 50 -6.31 -1.35 -8.16
CA ASN A 50 -6.02 0.07 -8.14
C ASN A 50 -4.96 0.45 -9.17
N ARG A 51 -4.98 1.73 -9.54
CA ARG A 51 -3.85 2.40 -10.15
C ARG A 51 -2.96 2.96 -9.05
N PHE A 52 -1.66 2.75 -9.21
CA PHE A 52 -0.63 3.46 -8.47
C PHE A 52 -0.14 4.63 -9.32
N ALA A 53 0.38 5.65 -8.66
CA ALA A 53 0.83 6.87 -9.30
C ALA A 53 2.10 6.70 -10.16
N ASP A 54 2.79 5.55 -10.10
CA ASP A 54 3.93 5.26 -10.99
C ASP A 54 3.51 4.82 -12.41
N ASP A 55 2.25 4.42 -12.61
CA ASP A 55 1.67 3.89 -13.86
C ASP A 55 2.41 2.69 -14.51
N LEU A 56 3.58 2.30 -14.01
CA LEU A 56 4.42 1.22 -14.55
C LEU A 56 3.73 -0.15 -14.46
N VAL A 57 2.81 -0.34 -13.50
CA VAL A 57 2.01 -1.58 -13.42
C VAL A 57 0.76 -1.53 -14.31
N ASN A 58 0.19 -0.35 -14.54
CA ASN A 58 -1.03 -0.19 -15.37
C ASN A 58 -0.77 -0.55 -16.84
N GLN A 59 0.48 -0.43 -17.31
CA GLN A 59 0.87 -0.80 -18.66
C GLN A 59 1.03 -2.32 -18.86
N ARG A 60 1.26 -3.10 -17.78
CA ARG A 60 1.51 -4.55 -17.86
C ARG A 60 0.26 -5.41 -17.75
N ALA A 61 -0.82 -4.90 -17.18
CA ALA A 61 -1.94 -5.75 -16.82
C ALA A 61 -3.28 -5.18 -17.29
N GLY A 62 -3.92 -5.88 -18.22
CA GLY A 62 -5.38 -5.77 -18.46
C GLY A 62 -6.24 -6.20 -17.27
N ALA A 63 -5.69 -6.16 -16.04
CA ALA A 63 -6.33 -6.52 -14.79
C ALA A 63 -6.94 -5.29 -14.07
N VAL A 64 -6.54 -4.07 -14.42
CA VAL A 64 -7.29 -2.87 -14.04
C VAL A 64 -8.33 -2.61 -15.11
N ARG A 65 -9.61 -2.82 -14.77
CA ARG A 65 -10.74 -2.52 -15.67
C ARG A 65 -10.74 -1.00 -15.91
N GLY A 66 -10.31 -0.57 -17.11
CA GLY A 66 -10.13 0.85 -17.42
C GLY A 66 -8.72 1.41 -17.18
N GLY A 67 -7.69 0.56 -17.19
CA GLY A 67 -6.29 1.03 -17.23
C GLY A 67 -6.06 2.10 -18.31
N SER A 68 -5.07 2.98 -18.06
CA SER A 68 -4.67 4.04 -18.99
C SER A 68 -4.71 3.53 -20.44
N PRO A 69 -5.42 4.20 -21.37
CA PRO A 69 -5.50 3.74 -22.75
C PRO A 69 -4.09 3.42 -23.26
N ARG A 70 -3.88 2.22 -23.82
CA ARG A 70 -2.59 1.87 -24.43
C ARG A 70 -2.15 3.03 -25.33
N GLY A 71 -0.98 3.62 -25.03
CA GLY A 71 -0.43 4.73 -25.81
C GLY A 71 -0.63 6.14 -25.26
N LYS A 72 -1.27 6.33 -24.09
CA LYS A 72 -1.17 7.59 -23.35
C LYS A 72 -0.13 7.45 -22.24
N PRO A 73 0.91 8.31 -22.18
CA PRO A 73 1.77 8.36 -21.01
C PRO A 73 0.91 8.79 -19.83
N ALA A 74 0.84 8.01 -18.74
CA ALA A 74 0.30 8.57 -17.52
C ALA A 74 1.36 9.48 -16.90
N GLU A 75 0.87 10.59 -16.37
CA GLU A 75 1.69 11.49 -15.59
C GLU A 75 1.86 10.91 -14.19
N MET A 76 3.10 10.90 -13.68
CA MET A 76 3.37 10.49 -12.31
C MET A 76 2.84 11.57 -11.36
N THR A 77 1.59 11.40 -10.92
CA THR A 77 0.89 12.37 -10.07
C THR A 77 0.03 11.66 -9.02
N SER A 78 -0.17 12.30 -7.86
CA SER A 78 -1.06 11.78 -6.81
C SER A 78 -2.49 11.73 -7.32
N MET A 79 -3.17 10.61 -7.10
CA MET A 79 -4.58 10.42 -7.44
C MET A 79 -5.50 10.58 -6.23
N PHE A 80 -4.95 11.08 -5.11
CA PHE A 80 -5.68 11.45 -3.89
C PHE A 80 -6.53 10.31 -3.32
N GLY A 81 -5.96 9.10 -3.23
CA GLY A 81 -6.59 7.91 -2.66
C GLY A 81 -7.03 8.11 -1.20
N TRP A 82 -6.30 8.92 -0.43
CA TRP A 82 -6.72 9.34 0.92
C TRP A 82 -8.05 10.13 0.93
N ASN A 83 -8.37 10.85 -0.14
CA ASN A 83 -9.56 11.71 -0.22
C ASN A 83 -10.81 10.96 -0.73
N LYS A 84 -10.86 9.64 -0.51
CA LYS A 84 -12.01 8.81 -0.88
C LYS A 84 -12.96 8.70 0.30
N GLY A 85 -14.26 8.73 0.02
CA GLY A 85 -15.27 8.56 1.08
C GLY A 85 -15.30 7.16 1.71
N ARG A 86 -14.80 6.15 1.00
CA ARG A 86 -14.65 4.78 1.52
C ARG A 86 -13.22 4.55 1.98
N GLN A 87 -13.06 4.04 3.20
CA GLN A 87 -11.76 3.75 3.83
C GLN A 87 -11.23 2.37 3.41
N ASP A 88 -11.14 2.14 2.09
CA ASP A 88 -10.62 0.89 1.54
C ASP A 88 -9.08 0.90 1.59
N ALA A 89 -8.46 -0.27 1.75
CA ALA A 89 -7.04 -0.39 2.08
C ALA A 89 -6.25 -1.22 1.06
N TYR A 90 -4.99 -0.83 0.84
CA TYR A 90 -4.03 -1.66 0.12
C TYR A 90 -3.61 -2.82 1.02
N TYR A 91 -3.79 -4.04 0.52
CA TYR A 91 -3.30 -5.24 1.17
C TYR A 91 -2.02 -5.70 0.46
N PRO A 92 -0.81 -5.54 1.05
CA PRO A 92 0.45 -6.02 0.48
C PRO A 92 0.55 -7.54 0.61
N ARG A 93 -0.29 -8.24 -0.17
CA ARG A 93 -0.51 -9.69 -0.08
C ARG A 93 0.60 -10.45 -0.82
N MET A 94 1.84 -10.45 -0.31
CA MET A 94 3.00 -11.17 -0.83
C MET A 94 4.03 -11.46 0.28
N THR A 95 5.09 -12.20 -0.08
CA THR A 95 6.31 -12.35 0.70
C THR A 95 7.07 -11.01 0.79
N ASN A 96 6.88 -10.30 1.89
CA ASN A 96 7.36 -8.95 2.09
C ASN A 96 8.60 -8.89 2.99
N GLU A 97 8.90 -9.94 3.74
CA GLU A 97 10.04 -9.96 4.68
C GLU A 97 11.39 -9.80 3.98
N GLN A 98 11.45 -10.13 2.69
CA GLN A 98 12.64 -9.97 1.84
C GLN A 98 12.81 -8.54 1.28
N HIS A 99 11.79 -7.68 1.39
CA HIS A 99 11.88 -6.33 0.88
C HIS A 99 12.76 -5.43 1.78
N PRO A 100 13.56 -4.52 1.19
CA PRO A 100 14.32 -3.53 1.97
C PRO A 100 13.43 -2.62 2.81
N VAL A 101 13.99 -1.95 3.83
CA VAL A 101 13.22 -1.06 4.72
C VAL A 101 12.54 0.11 4.01
N SER A 102 13.03 0.53 2.83
CA SER A 102 12.35 1.55 2.01
C SER A 102 10.96 1.12 1.55
N TYR A 103 10.74 -0.18 1.32
CA TYR A 103 9.40 -0.71 1.02
C TYR A 103 8.44 -0.37 2.15
N TRP A 104 8.83 -0.64 3.39
CA TRP A 104 8.00 -0.43 4.58
C TRP A 104 7.75 1.05 4.83
N ARG A 105 8.76 1.90 4.64
CA ARG A 105 8.65 3.36 4.76
C ARG A 105 7.67 3.96 3.75
N PHE A 106 7.69 3.51 2.49
CA PHE A 106 6.84 4.06 1.44
C PHE A 106 5.53 3.30 1.22
N LEU A 107 5.27 2.24 1.98
CA LEU A 107 4.12 1.37 1.77
C LEU A 107 2.79 2.14 1.89
N CYS A 108 2.64 2.93 2.95
CA CYS A 108 1.44 3.75 3.16
C CYS A 108 1.31 4.84 2.09
N GLU A 109 2.40 5.58 1.84
CA GLU A 109 2.40 6.68 0.87
C GLU A 109 2.04 6.20 -0.55
N SER A 110 2.53 5.02 -0.95
CA SER A 110 2.17 4.42 -2.23
C SER A 110 0.68 4.12 -2.35
N ALA A 111 0.01 3.77 -1.25
CA ALA A 111 -1.41 3.48 -1.23
C ALA A 111 -2.25 4.77 -1.32
N ILE A 112 -1.95 5.76 -0.47
CA ILE A 112 -2.73 7.02 -0.38
C ILE A 112 -2.58 7.93 -1.62
N THR A 113 -1.50 7.76 -2.39
CA THR A 113 -1.30 8.46 -3.67
C THR A 113 -1.91 7.70 -4.86
N GLY A 114 -2.42 6.49 -4.65
CA GLY A 114 -3.19 5.72 -5.62
C GLY A 114 -4.61 6.27 -5.83
N ASP A 115 -5.41 5.61 -6.67
CA ASP A 115 -6.77 6.08 -7.00
C ASP A 115 -7.90 5.43 -6.20
N PHE A 116 -7.55 4.51 -5.29
CA PHE A 116 -8.52 3.66 -4.61
C PHE A 116 -8.31 3.54 -3.09
N TYR A 117 -7.07 3.46 -2.62
CA TYR A 117 -6.80 3.17 -1.21
C TYR A 117 -6.62 4.43 -0.36
N CYS A 118 -7.19 4.42 0.85
CA CYS A 118 -6.95 5.43 1.88
C CYS A 118 -5.81 5.07 2.84
N GLY A 119 -5.14 3.93 2.62
CA GLY A 119 -4.09 3.45 3.49
C GLY A 119 -3.77 1.99 3.23
N ILE A 120 -3.21 1.33 4.23
CA ILE A 120 -2.76 -0.07 4.13
C ILE A 120 -3.47 -0.94 5.16
N GLY A 121 -3.66 -2.21 4.84
CA GLY A 121 -4.35 -3.18 5.68
C GLY A 121 -3.68 -4.55 5.64
N ARG A 122 -3.84 -5.33 6.71
CA ARG A 122 -3.35 -6.72 6.79
C ARG A 122 -1.86 -6.90 6.51
N VAL A 123 -1.05 -5.96 7.01
CA VAL A 123 0.40 -5.95 6.85
C VAL A 123 1.08 -7.11 7.59
N GLY A 124 0.45 -7.69 8.61
CA GLY A 124 0.98 -8.82 9.39
C GLY A 124 2.04 -8.37 10.39
N ALA A 125 1.67 -8.31 11.68
CA ALA A 125 2.61 -7.95 12.75
C ALA A 125 3.47 -9.16 13.16
N ASP A 126 2.85 -10.34 13.19
CA ASP A 126 3.34 -11.54 13.87
C ASP A 126 3.16 -12.82 13.04
N TYR A 127 3.03 -12.71 11.72
CA TYR A 127 3.03 -13.89 10.85
C TYR A 127 4.45 -14.41 10.72
N TRP A 128 4.88 -15.19 11.71
CA TRP A 128 6.24 -15.71 11.79
C TRP A 128 6.38 -17.07 11.11
N PRO A 129 7.59 -17.43 10.65
CA PRO A 129 7.92 -18.84 10.45
C PRO A 129 7.77 -19.59 11.78
N ALA A 130 6.89 -20.59 11.82
CA ALA A 130 6.61 -21.37 13.03
C ALA A 130 7.19 -22.79 12.97
N VAL A 131 7.63 -23.25 11.81
CA VAL A 131 8.27 -24.56 11.65
C VAL A 131 9.72 -24.47 12.13
N LYS A 132 10.08 -25.29 13.12
CA LYS A 132 11.43 -25.35 13.67
C LYS A 132 12.21 -26.57 13.15
N ASN A 133 13.51 -26.42 12.93
CA ASN A 133 14.41 -27.55 12.67
C ASN A 133 14.81 -28.26 13.98
N ARG A 134 15.65 -29.30 13.89
CA ARG A 134 16.11 -30.08 15.05
C ARG A 134 16.89 -29.24 16.06
N GLU A 135 17.54 -28.16 15.61
CA GLU A 135 18.25 -27.20 16.47
C GLU A 135 17.34 -26.11 17.05
N GLY A 136 16.02 -26.20 16.83
CA GLY A 136 15.03 -25.25 17.36
C GLY A 136 14.93 -23.94 16.58
N ARG A 137 15.67 -23.77 15.47
CA ARG A 137 15.64 -22.56 14.62
C ARG A 137 14.39 -22.58 13.75
N ARG A 138 13.71 -21.43 13.64
CA ARG A 138 12.57 -21.24 12.73
C ARG A 138 13.07 -21.24 11.28
N VAL A 139 12.60 -22.18 10.47
CA VAL A 139 13.10 -22.42 9.10
C VAL A 139 12.00 -22.50 8.04
N GLY A 140 10.73 -22.46 8.43
CA GLY A 140 9.63 -22.57 7.48
C GLY A 140 8.30 -22.08 8.04
N TRP A 141 7.36 -21.96 7.13
CA TRP A 141 6.04 -21.42 7.36
C TRP A 141 5.01 -22.52 7.50
N VAL A 142 3.96 -22.28 8.29
CA VAL A 142 2.91 -23.30 8.50
C VAL A 142 2.20 -23.63 7.18
N ASN A 143 1.95 -22.61 6.36
CA ASN A 143 1.26 -22.80 5.07
C ASN A 143 2.09 -23.62 4.05
N GLU A 144 3.41 -23.68 4.18
CA GLU A 144 4.28 -24.48 3.30
C GLU A 144 4.11 -25.99 3.49
N ARG A 145 3.43 -26.43 4.56
CA ARG A 145 3.11 -27.85 4.78
C ARG A 145 1.94 -28.34 3.92
N PHE A 146 1.13 -27.43 3.37
CA PHE A 146 -0.04 -27.75 2.56
C PHE A 146 0.31 -27.58 1.08
N VAL A 147 0.97 -28.60 0.52
CA VAL A 147 1.49 -28.57 -0.86
C VAL A 147 0.39 -28.51 -1.91
N GLU A 148 -0.80 -29.01 -1.58
CA GLU A 148 -1.98 -29.05 -2.45
C GLU A 148 -2.51 -27.65 -2.78
N VAL A 149 -2.20 -26.67 -1.93
CA VAL A 149 -2.57 -25.26 -2.10
C VAL A 149 -1.37 -24.36 -2.43
N SER A 150 -0.18 -24.97 -2.61
CA SER A 150 1.04 -24.28 -3.03
C SER A 150 0.82 -23.64 -4.40
N GLY A 151 1.07 -22.33 -4.50
CA GLY A 151 0.83 -21.53 -5.71
C GLY A 151 -0.60 -21.02 -5.90
N TYR A 152 -1.60 -21.56 -5.16
CA TYR A 152 -2.98 -21.06 -5.16
C TYR A 152 -3.24 -20.05 -4.03
N LEU A 153 -2.56 -20.23 -2.90
CA LEU A 153 -2.60 -19.31 -1.77
C LEU A 153 -1.34 -18.44 -1.78
N HIS A 154 -1.56 -17.15 -1.98
CA HIS A 154 -0.54 -16.12 -1.78
C HIS A 154 0.10 -16.25 -0.39
N SER A 155 1.42 -16.37 -0.36
CA SER A 155 2.21 -16.46 0.86
C SER A 155 2.08 -15.18 1.68
N LEU A 156 1.44 -15.27 2.85
CA LEU A 156 1.37 -14.17 3.81
C LEU A 156 2.63 -14.13 4.67
N HIS A 157 3.77 -13.96 4.01
CA HIS A 157 5.06 -13.93 4.66
C HIS A 157 5.40 -12.48 4.98
N SER A 158 4.95 -12.01 6.14
CA SER A 158 5.03 -10.60 6.51
C SER A 158 4.93 -10.43 8.02
N TYR A 159 6.00 -9.95 8.65
CA TYR A 159 6.06 -9.71 10.10
C TYR A 159 6.89 -8.46 10.40
N LEU A 160 6.37 -7.67 11.35
CA LEU A 160 6.97 -6.43 11.83
C LEU A 160 7.63 -6.62 13.20
N LEU A 161 7.23 -7.67 13.91
CA LEU A 161 7.70 -8.03 15.24
C LEU A 161 8.49 -9.34 15.17
N GLU A 162 9.49 -9.48 16.03
CA GLU A 162 10.22 -10.73 16.22
C GLU A 162 9.80 -11.37 17.56
N PRO A 163 9.54 -12.69 17.61
CA PRO A 163 9.27 -13.38 18.86
C PRO A 163 10.55 -13.55 19.69
N GLN A 164 10.56 -13.07 20.93
CA GLN A 164 11.56 -13.40 21.95
C GLN A 164 10.94 -14.27 23.05
N GLU A 165 11.76 -14.81 23.96
CA GLU A 165 11.31 -15.74 25.01
C GLU A 165 10.16 -15.17 25.86
N LYS A 166 10.22 -13.88 26.18
CA LYS A 166 9.27 -13.22 27.11
C LYS A 166 8.37 -12.16 26.46
N GLN A 167 8.72 -11.68 25.28
CA GLN A 167 8.01 -10.59 24.61
C GLN A 167 8.24 -10.57 23.11
N GLN A 168 7.49 -9.75 22.40
CA GLN A 168 7.75 -9.41 21.01
C GLN A 168 8.62 -8.15 20.97
N VAL A 169 9.57 -8.10 20.03
CA VAL A 169 10.41 -6.91 19.81
C VAL A 169 10.21 -6.35 18.41
N ALA A 170 10.23 -5.03 18.30
CA ALA A 170 10.15 -4.35 17.01
C ALA A 170 11.34 -4.73 16.14
N MET A 171 11.07 -5.17 14.91
CA MET A 171 12.12 -5.29 13.89
C MET A 171 12.33 -3.94 13.21
N SER A 172 13.42 -3.79 12.45
CA SER A 172 13.72 -2.56 11.68
C SER A 172 12.59 -2.09 10.76
N ARG A 173 11.71 -3.00 10.34
CA ARG A 173 10.55 -2.73 9.48
C ARG A 173 9.48 -1.92 10.20
N LEU A 174 9.26 -2.14 11.50
CA LEU A 174 8.22 -1.43 12.27
C LEU A 174 8.46 0.08 12.36
N PRO A 175 9.61 0.58 12.86
CA PRO A 175 9.82 2.02 12.96
C PRO A 175 9.89 2.69 11.57
N ASN A 176 10.34 1.98 10.52
CA ASN A 176 10.27 2.50 9.16
C ASN A 176 8.82 2.64 8.67
N LEU A 177 7.96 1.66 8.98
CA LEU A 177 6.54 1.73 8.68
C LEU A 177 5.87 2.89 9.44
N GLU A 178 6.16 3.03 10.73
CA GLU A 178 5.63 4.11 11.57
C GLU A 178 6.06 5.49 11.06
N GLU A 179 7.36 5.66 10.73
CA GLU A 179 7.86 6.90 10.12
C GLU A 179 7.17 7.18 8.77
N GLY A 180 6.98 6.14 7.96
CA GLY A 180 6.24 6.22 6.70
C GLY A 180 4.78 6.65 6.84
N ILE A 181 4.11 6.21 7.92
CA ILE A 181 2.75 6.65 8.25
C ILE A 181 2.74 8.14 8.59
N LEU A 182 3.66 8.59 9.45
CA LEU A 182 3.75 10.02 9.82
C LEU A 182 4.06 10.92 8.62
N GLU A 183 4.95 10.48 7.72
CA GLU A 183 5.23 11.17 6.46
C GLU A 183 3.99 11.22 5.54
N SER A 184 3.19 10.15 5.54
CA SER A 184 1.93 10.09 4.78
C SER A 184 0.91 11.09 5.32
N GLU A 185 0.78 11.21 6.64
CA GLU A 185 -0.08 12.22 7.27
C GLU A 185 0.37 13.65 6.92
N ALA A 186 1.68 13.93 6.96
CA ALA A 186 2.20 15.24 6.55
C ALA A 186 1.92 15.55 5.07
N ARG A 187 2.02 14.56 4.19
CA ARG A 187 1.56 14.71 2.79
C ARG A 187 0.07 15.03 2.72
N ILE A 188 -0.78 14.29 3.45
CA ILE A 188 -2.24 14.48 3.42
C ILE A 188 -2.60 15.90 3.85
N VAL A 189 -1.96 16.45 4.89
CA VAL A 189 -2.16 17.85 5.30
C VAL A 189 -1.92 18.82 4.14
N ILE A 190 -0.84 18.63 3.40
CA ILE A 190 -0.49 19.49 2.26
C ILE A 190 -1.45 19.26 1.08
N GLU A 191 -1.77 18.02 0.74
CA GLU A 191 -2.69 17.69 -0.36
C GLU A 191 -4.12 18.17 -0.07
N ASP A 192 -4.61 18.01 1.16
CA ASP A 192 -5.93 18.50 1.58
C ASP A 192 -6.02 20.02 1.49
N ALA A 193 -4.95 20.72 1.87
CA ALA A 193 -4.86 22.16 1.70
C ALA A 193 -4.99 22.58 0.23
N LEU A 194 -4.28 21.87 -0.66
CA LEU A 194 -4.29 22.13 -2.10
C LEU A 194 -5.64 21.80 -2.74
N VAL A 195 -6.25 20.67 -2.38
CA VAL A 195 -7.42 20.09 -3.06
C VAL A 195 -8.74 20.56 -2.45
N ASN A 196 -8.88 20.49 -1.14
CA ASN A 196 -10.16 20.71 -0.47
C ASN A 196 -10.24 22.10 0.19
N GLN A 197 -9.14 22.64 0.73
CA GLN A 197 -9.13 23.90 1.48
C GLN A 197 -8.72 25.13 0.65
N LYS A 198 -8.51 24.95 -0.66
CA LYS A 198 -8.26 26.02 -1.64
C LYS A 198 -7.04 26.89 -1.32
N LEU A 199 -5.94 26.27 -0.90
CA LEU A 199 -4.69 26.97 -0.56
C LEU A 199 -4.23 27.91 -1.67
N ALA A 200 -4.40 27.53 -2.94
CA ALA A 200 -4.02 28.36 -4.09
C ALA A 200 -4.74 29.71 -4.17
N GLU A 201 -5.96 29.83 -3.63
CA GLU A 201 -6.68 31.12 -3.55
C GLU A 201 -6.16 32.00 -2.41
N LYS A 202 -5.69 31.39 -1.31
CA LYS A 202 -5.25 32.08 -0.10
C LYS A 202 -3.78 32.49 -0.14
N ASP A 203 -2.92 31.57 -0.57
CA ASP A 203 -1.49 31.76 -0.70
C ASP A 203 -0.98 31.03 -1.97
N PRO A 204 -1.02 31.70 -3.13
CA PRO A 204 -0.57 31.12 -4.40
C PRO A 204 0.91 30.69 -4.38
N ALA A 205 1.75 31.39 -3.64
CA ALA A 205 3.19 31.11 -3.58
C ALA A 205 3.47 29.84 -2.76
N LEU A 206 2.81 29.68 -1.61
CA LEU A 206 2.88 28.48 -0.80
C LEU A 206 2.26 27.28 -1.52
N ALA A 207 1.12 27.47 -2.19
CA ALA A 207 0.48 26.40 -2.99
C ALA A 207 1.41 25.88 -4.10
N LYS A 208 2.12 26.77 -4.79
CA LYS A 208 3.09 26.39 -5.81
C LYS A 208 4.24 25.55 -5.22
N ARG A 209 4.84 26.02 -4.12
CA ARG A 209 5.91 25.29 -3.40
C ARG A 209 5.45 23.93 -2.89
N ALA A 210 4.24 23.86 -2.34
CA ALA A 210 3.59 22.63 -1.88
C ALA A 210 3.47 21.61 -3.01
N LYS A 211 2.97 22.05 -4.17
CA LYS A 211 2.87 21.18 -5.35
C LYS A 211 4.25 20.66 -5.79
N GLU A 212 5.23 21.56 -5.93
CA GLU A 212 6.57 21.20 -6.38
C GLU A 212 7.25 20.17 -5.45
N LEU A 213 7.16 20.36 -4.13
CA LEU A 213 7.70 19.41 -3.16
C LEU A 213 7.02 18.04 -3.25
N LEU A 214 5.70 18.01 -3.36
CA LEU A 214 4.95 16.75 -3.44
C LEU A 214 5.18 15.98 -4.75
N ASP A 215 5.31 16.69 -5.87
CA ASP A 215 5.68 16.12 -7.18
C ASP A 215 7.08 15.49 -7.11
N GLU A 216 8.06 16.20 -6.53
CA GLU A 216 9.43 15.67 -6.34
C GLU A 216 9.43 14.46 -5.41
N ARG A 217 8.66 14.52 -4.31
CA ARG A 217 8.54 13.42 -3.34
C ARG A 217 7.95 12.16 -3.98
N LEU A 218 7.00 12.31 -4.90
CA LEU A 218 6.40 11.17 -5.58
C LEU A 218 7.43 10.43 -6.46
N MET A 219 8.22 11.18 -7.23
CA MET A 219 9.34 10.63 -8.00
C MET A 219 10.37 9.95 -7.09
N TYR A 220 10.66 10.59 -5.95
CA TYR A 220 11.61 10.10 -4.95
C TYR A 220 11.18 8.77 -4.34
N MET A 221 9.91 8.68 -3.92
CA MET A 221 9.29 7.46 -3.39
C MET A 221 9.43 6.30 -4.37
N TYR A 222 9.01 6.48 -5.62
CA TYR A 222 9.04 5.40 -6.61
C TYR A 222 10.45 5.01 -7.06
N LYS A 223 11.41 5.93 -7.05
CA LYS A 223 12.83 5.57 -7.21
C LYS A 223 13.34 4.73 -6.04
N GLY A 224 12.97 5.08 -4.80
CA GLY A 224 13.32 4.32 -3.60
C GLY A 224 12.70 2.91 -3.53
N LEU A 225 11.53 2.73 -4.14
CA LEU A 225 10.83 1.45 -4.26
C LEU A 225 11.36 0.57 -5.42
N ASN A 226 12.06 1.14 -6.39
CA ASN A 226 12.45 0.43 -7.60
C ASN A 226 13.37 -0.77 -7.31
N ASN A 227 13.00 -1.96 -7.81
CA ASN A 227 13.76 -3.18 -7.56
C ASN A 227 14.91 -3.39 -8.58
N GLN A 228 14.81 -2.87 -9.81
CA GLN A 228 15.72 -3.10 -10.94
C GLN A 228 16.09 -4.59 -11.16
N VAL A 229 15.19 -5.51 -10.85
CA VAL A 229 15.46 -6.94 -11.01
C VAL A 229 15.12 -7.39 -12.43
N PHE A 230 16.10 -7.95 -13.14
CA PHE A 230 15.88 -8.58 -14.45
C PHE A 230 15.28 -9.97 -14.27
N GLY A 231 14.27 -10.30 -15.08
CA GLY A 231 13.49 -11.54 -14.96
C GLY A 231 12.31 -11.43 -13.99
N GLY A 232 11.57 -12.54 -13.79
CA GLY A 232 10.40 -12.57 -12.92
C GLY A 232 9.32 -11.56 -13.34
N TRP A 233 8.91 -10.71 -12.40
CA TRP A 233 7.88 -9.69 -12.62
C TRP A 233 8.41 -8.41 -13.28
N GLY A 234 9.72 -8.30 -13.52
CA GLY A 234 10.38 -7.23 -14.26
C GLY A 234 10.94 -6.08 -13.42
N VAL A 235 11.70 -5.19 -14.08
CA VAL A 235 12.57 -4.16 -13.48
C VAL A 235 11.87 -3.05 -12.68
N SER A 236 10.54 -2.98 -12.71
CA SER A 236 9.73 -2.00 -11.96
C SER A 236 8.73 -2.65 -11.01
N ALA A 237 8.84 -3.96 -10.80
CA ALA A 237 7.85 -4.75 -10.06
C ALA A 237 8.02 -4.65 -8.53
N TRP A 238 8.11 -3.42 -8.01
CA TRP A 238 8.42 -3.12 -6.61
C TRP A 238 7.47 -3.76 -5.59
N ARG A 239 6.24 -4.09 -5.98
CA ARG A 239 5.25 -4.81 -5.14
C ARG A 239 5.35 -6.32 -5.20
N PHE A 240 5.94 -6.85 -6.27
CA PHE A 240 5.90 -8.28 -6.59
C PHE A 240 7.24 -8.97 -6.39
N GLN A 241 8.32 -8.19 -6.33
CA GLN A 241 9.66 -8.72 -6.26
C GLN A 241 10.58 -7.76 -5.51
N ALA A 242 11.19 -8.28 -4.44
CA ALA A 242 12.21 -7.56 -3.69
C ALA A 242 13.46 -7.31 -4.55
N GLY A 243 14.08 -6.16 -4.35
CA GLY A 243 15.37 -5.82 -4.94
C GLY A 243 16.01 -4.64 -4.20
N PRO A 244 17.34 -4.63 -4.01
CA PRO A 244 18.00 -3.62 -3.17
C PRO A 244 18.27 -2.30 -3.90
N SER A 245 18.11 -2.23 -5.22
CA SER A 245 18.63 -1.14 -6.06
C SER A 245 18.10 0.25 -5.70
N GLY A 246 16.78 0.42 -5.63
CA GLY A 246 16.14 1.67 -5.24
C GLY A 246 16.44 2.05 -3.79
N HIS A 247 16.52 1.05 -2.90
CA HIS A 247 16.93 1.27 -1.52
C HIS A 247 18.38 1.78 -1.42
N ALA A 248 19.31 1.18 -2.16
CA ALA A 248 20.71 1.62 -2.20
C ALA A 248 20.83 3.06 -2.73
N TRP A 249 20.06 3.41 -3.76
CA TRP A 249 19.96 4.79 -4.24
C TRP A 249 19.44 5.73 -3.14
N LEU A 250 18.37 5.34 -2.43
CA LEU A 250 17.77 6.13 -1.35
C LEU A 250 18.80 6.48 -0.26
N LEU A 251 19.62 5.51 0.14
CA LEU A 251 20.67 5.68 1.16
C LEU A 251 21.76 6.69 0.75
N GLN A 252 21.92 6.95 -0.55
CA GLN A 252 22.87 7.93 -1.09
C GLN A 252 22.26 9.34 -1.21
N THR A 253 21.00 9.52 -0.83
CA THR A 253 20.29 10.80 -0.87
C THR A 253 20.19 11.45 0.51
N GLU A 254 19.91 12.76 0.54
CA GLU A 254 19.57 13.51 1.77
C GLU A 254 18.13 13.23 2.27
N HIS A 255 17.77 11.95 2.42
CA HIS A 255 16.41 11.51 2.75
C HIS A 255 15.85 12.13 4.05
N ALA A 256 16.69 12.25 5.08
CA ALA A 256 16.31 12.88 6.34
C ALA A 256 15.99 14.38 6.18
N LYS A 257 16.77 15.11 5.37
CA LYS A 257 16.53 16.53 5.07
C LYS A 257 15.22 16.72 4.32
N ARG A 258 14.96 15.89 3.31
CA ARG A 258 13.71 15.89 2.54
C ARG A 258 12.48 15.63 3.42
N THR A 259 12.63 14.74 4.40
CA THR A 259 11.60 14.45 5.40
C THR A 259 11.35 15.65 6.31
N ALA A 260 12.41 16.32 6.78
CA ALA A 260 12.28 17.56 7.55
C ALA A 260 11.61 18.69 6.74
N GLU A 261 11.92 18.81 5.45
CA GLU A 261 11.29 19.77 4.54
C GLU A 261 9.79 19.49 4.35
N LEU A 262 9.38 18.23 4.25
CA LEU A 262 7.97 17.82 4.21
C LEU A 262 7.23 18.28 5.47
N TYR A 263 7.74 17.94 6.66
CA TYR A 263 7.10 18.33 7.92
C TYR A 263 7.07 19.85 8.10
N LYS A 264 8.15 20.53 7.75
CA LYS A 264 8.21 22.00 7.79
C LYS A 264 7.13 22.61 6.88
N LEU A 265 6.98 22.09 5.67
CA LEU A 265 5.98 22.60 4.72
C LEU A 265 4.55 22.30 5.18
N ALA A 266 4.29 21.13 5.76
CA ALA A 266 3.01 20.83 6.39
C ALA A 266 2.67 21.86 7.48
N GLY A 267 3.62 22.19 8.35
CA GLY A 267 3.43 23.22 9.38
C GLY A 267 3.27 24.64 8.83
N GLU A 268 3.92 24.99 7.71
CA GLU A 268 3.69 26.26 7.00
C GLU A 268 2.26 26.33 6.44
N VAL A 269 1.78 25.23 5.86
CA VAL A 269 0.43 25.09 5.31
C VAL A 269 -0.64 25.21 6.39
N GLU A 270 -0.48 24.56 7.55
CA GLU A 270 -1.43 24.68 8.66
C GLU A 270 -1.55 26.12 9.15
N LYS A 271 -0.41 26.80 9.33
CA LYS A 271 -0.37 28.22 9.72
C LYS A 271 -1.08 29.13 8.73
N ALA A 272 -0.86 28.92 7.42
CA ALA A 272 -1.52 29.69 6.36
C ALA A 272 -3.06 29.47 6.35
N LEU A 273 -3.52 28.33 6.85
CA LEU A 273 -4.93 27.99 6.99
C LEU A 273 -5.54 28.39 8.34
N GLY A 274 -4.74 28.93 9.27
CA GLY A 274 -5.18 29.34 10.60
C GLY A 274 -5.44 28.19 11.57
N LYS A 275 -4.75 27.05 11.37
CA LYS A 275 -4.75 25.90 12.28
C LYS A 275 -3.53 25.93 13.20
#